data_AF-A0A660VQX1-F1
#
_entry.id   AF-A0A660VQX1-F1
#
_cell.length_a   1.000
_cell.length_b   1.000
_cell.length_c   1.000
_cell.angle_alpha   90.00
_cell.angle_beta   90.00
_cell.angle_gamma   90.00
#
_symmetry.space_group_name_H-M   'P 1'
#
loop_
_entity.id
_entity.type
_entity.pdbx_description
1 polymer ?
#
loop_
_entity_poly.entity_id
_entity_poly.type
_entity_poly.pdbx_seq_one_letter_code
_entity_poly.pdbx_strand_id
1 'polypeptide(L)' 'SVLILGEAAELPNEIDIKRAEEAKARAEKRLQQAKAGKKDVDVVRAEAALKRALLRLRLVQKAQSR' A
#
# COMPACT_ATOMS: atom_id res chain seq x y z
N SER A 1 25.80 11.58 -12.36
CA SER A 1 25.03 10.33 -12.15
C SER A 1 24.45 10.37 -10.74
N VAL A 2 23.27 9.76 -10.52
CA VAL A 2 22.65 9.70 -9.19
C VAL A 2 22.39 8.23 -8.87
N LEU A 3 22.87 7.78 -7.70
CA LEU A 3 22.62 6.45 -7.16
C LEU A 3 21.67 6.58 -5.96
N ILE A 4 20.57 5.85 -5.98
CA ILE A 4 19.60 5.79 -4.88
C ILE A 4 19.59 4.37 -4.35
N LEU A 5 19.76 4.20 -3.05
CA LEU A 5 19.71 2.91 -2.36
C LEU A 5 18.40 2.82 -1.57
N GLY A 6 17.70 1.70 -1.70
CA GLY A 6 16.47 1.44 -0.97
C GLY A 6 16.21 -0.05 -0.85
N GLU A 7 16.09 -0.53 0.39
CA GLU A 7 15.87 -1.96 0.69
C GLU A 7 14.50 -2.47 0.25
N ALA A 8 13.51 -1.58 0.19
CA ALA A 8 12.12 -1.89 -0.14
C ALA A 8 11.69 -1.32 -1.51
N ALA A 9 12.65 -1.05 -2.40
CA ALA A 9 12.36 -0.69 -3.78
C ALA A 9 11.92 -1.95 -4.56
N GLU A 10 10.84 -1.83 -5.32
CA GLU A 10 10.23 -2.94 -6.07
C GLU A 10 9.91 -2.45 -7.50
N LEU A 11 10.12 -3.30 -8.51
CA LEU A 11 9.68 -3.02 -9.89
C LEU A 11 8.20 -3.41 -10.09
N PRO A 12 7.46 -2.78 -11.03
CA PRO A 12 6.04 -3.09 -11.24
C PRO A 12 5.73 -4.55 -11.53
N ASN A 13 6.62 -5.27 -12.21
CA ASN A 13 6.50 -6.70 -12.54
C ASN A 13 6.84 -7.63 -11.37
N GLU A 14 7.46 -7.13 -10.30
CA GLU A 14 7.78 -7.89 -9.08
C GLU A 14 6.70 -7.72 -8.00
N ILE A 15 5.77 -6.77 -8.19
CA ILE A 15 4.69 -6.52 -7.25
C ILE A 15 3.74 -7.72 -7.21
N ASP A 16 3.66 -8.37 -6.05
CA ASP A 16 2.61 -9.33 -5.72
C ASP A 16 1.26 -8.60 -5.55
N ILE A 17 0.41 -8.75 -6.55
CA ILE A 17 -0.93 -8.12 -6.61
C ILE A 17 -1.78 -8.56 -5.42
N LYS A 18 -1.81 -9.86 -5.11
CA LYS A 18 -2.64 -10.41 -4.04
C LYS A 18 -2.21 -9.82 -2.70
N ARG A 19 -0.90 -9.77 -2.44
CA ARG A 19 -0.36 -9.16 -1.22
C ARG A 19 -0.71 -7.66 -1.12
N ALA A 20 -0.69 -6.93 -2.24
CA ALA A 20 -1.07 -5.53 -2.28
C ALA A 20 -2.58 -5.33 -1.99
N GLU A 21 -3.46 -6.17 -2.53
CA GLU A 21 -4.90 -6.16 -2.26
C GLU A 21 -5.21 -6.47 -0.79
N GLU A 22 -4.58 -7.49 -0.22
CA GLU A 22 -4.73 -7.81 1.20
C GLU A 22 -4.24 -6.66 2.10
N ALA A 23 -3.13 -6.01 1.73
CA ALA A 23 -2.63 -4.85 2.45
C ALA A 23 -3.61 -3.67 2.41
N LYS A 24 -4.23 -3.41 1.24
CA LYS A 24 -5.30 -2.42 1.08
C LYS A 24 -6.48 -2.74 2.00
N ALA A 25 -7.02 -3.96 1.92
CA ALA A 25 -8.18 -4.38 2.71
C ALA A 25 -7.91 -4.27 4.23
N ARG A 26 -6.71 -4.68 4.68
CA ARG A 26 -6.31 -4.55 6.08
C ARG A 26 -6.17 -3.09 6.53
N ALA A 27 -5.72 -2.19 5.66
CA ALA A 27 -5.61 -0.76 5.97
C ALA A 27 -6.98 -0.10 6.03
N GLU A 28 -7.86 -0.39 5.07
CA GLU A 28 -9.26 0.09 5.06
C GLU A 28 -10.03 -0.37 6.29
N LYS A 29 -9.90 -1.64 6.68
CA LYS A 29 -10.51 -2.18 7.91
C LYS A 29 -10.04 -1.44 9.15
N ARG A 30 -8.74 -1.10 9.26
CA ARG A 30 -8.21 -0.32 10.38
C ARG A 30 -8.81 1.09 10.41
N LEU A 31 -8.89 1.76 9.26
CA LEU A 31 -9.49 3.10 9.18
C LEU A 31 -10.99 3.08 9.52
N GLN A 32 -11.73 2.04 9.11
CA GLN A 32 -13.12 1.84 9.51
C GLN A 32 -13.25 1.64 11.02
N GLN A 33 -12.36 0.85 11.63
CA GLN A 33 -12.33 0.66 13.08
C GLN A 33 -12.02 1.96 13.83
N ALA A 34 -11.09 2.78 13.33
CA ALA A 34 -10.81 4.10 13.90
C ALA A 34 -12.05 5.01 13.82
N LYS A 35 -12.73 5.05 12.67
CA LYS A 35 -13.98 5.80 12.48
C LYS A 35 -15.11 5.32 13.40
N ALA A 36 -15.15 4.02 13.71
CA ALA A 36 -16.11 3.43 14.63
C ALA A 36 -15.76 3.67 16.12
N GLY A 37 -14.76 4.50 16.43
CA GLY A 37 -14.38 4.86 17.80
C GLY A 37 -13.54 3.80 18.52
N LYS A 38 -12.98 2.82 17.80
CA LYS A 38 -12.08 1.82 18.41
C LYS A 38 -10.80 2.50 18.88
N LYS A 39 -10.46 2.31 20.17
CA LYS A 39 -9.22 2.81 20.77
C LYS A 39 -8.00 2.08 20.19
N ASP A 40 -6.84 2.74 20.26
CA ASP A 40 -5.53 2.19 19.87
C ASP A 40 -5.32 1.90 18.37
N VAL A 41 -6.13 2.50 17.50
CA VAL A 41 -5.86 2.47 16.05
C VAL A 41 -4.93 3.63 15.67
N ASP A 42 -3.72 3.29 15.23
CA ASP A 42 -2.82 4.25 14.60
C ASP A 42 -3.33 4.61 13.19
N VAL A 43 -4.06 5.72 13.11
CA VAL A 43 -4.66 6.22 11.86
C VAL A 43 -3.60 6.59 10.84
N VAL A 44 -2.53 7.28 11.26
CA VAL A 44 -1.46 7.74 10.37
C VAL A 44 -0.78 6.55 9.70
N ARG A 45 -0.48 5.51 10.47
CA ARG A 45 0.09 4.26 9.93
C ARG A 45 -0.86 3.54 8.99
N ALA A 46 -2.16 3.52 9.31
CA ALA A 46 -3.18 2.90 8.46
C ALA A 46 -3.31 3.63 7.12
N GLU A 47 -3.33 4.97 7.11
CA GLU A 47 -3.35 5.77 5.89
C GLU A 47 -2.10 5.58 5.04
N ALA A 48 -0.91 5.58 5.67
CA ALA A 48 0.34 5.35 4.97
C ALA A 48 0.39 3.96 4.32
N ALA A 49 -0.14 2.94 5.00
CA ALA A 49 -0.27 1.59 4.47
C ALA A 49 -1.23 1.53 3.28
N LEU A 50 -2.38 2.20 3.38
CA LEU A 50 -3.37 2.28 2.30
C LEU A 50 -2.77 2.95 1.05
N LYS A 51 -2.12 4.10 1.23
CA LYS A 51 -1.46 4.83 0.12
C LYS A 51 -0.43 3.97 -0.59
N ARG A 52 0.40 3.22 0.14
CA ARG A 52 1.39 2.29 -0.46
C ARG A 52 0.73 1.14 -1.23
N ALA A 53 -0.33 0.55 -0.68
CA ALA A 53 -1.05 -0.54 -1.34
C ALA A 53 -1.72 -0.08 -2.66
N LEU A 54 -2.39 1.08 -2.63
CA LEU A 54 -2.99 1.67 -3.83
C LEU A 54 -1.94 2.04 -4.88
N LEU A 55 -0.79 2.56 -4.46
CA LEU A 55 0.30 2.87 -5.38
C LEU A 55 0.80 1.60 -6.08
N ARG A 56 1.03 0.51 -5.35
CA ARG A 56 1.46 -0.78 -5.92
C ARG A 56 0.49 -1.27 -6.99
N LEU A 57 -0.81 -1.32 -6.69
CA LEU A 57 -1.84 -1.75 -7.63
C LEU A 57 -1.89 -0.86 -8.88
N ARG A 58 -1.79 0.47 -8.70
CA ARG A 58 -1.76 1.42 -9.81
C ARG A 58 -0.54 1.24 -10.71
N LEU A 59 0.63 0.94 -10.14
CA LEU A 59 1.86 0.71 -10.90
C LEU A 59 1.77 -0.57 -11.74
N VAL A 60 1.22 -1.65 -11.19
CA VAL A 60 0.95 -2.89 -11.94
C VAL A 60 0.01 -2.61 -13.11
N GLN A 61 -1.12 -1.96 -12.86
CA GLN A 61 -2.08 -1.62 -13.90
C GLN A 61 -1.44 -0.79 -15.02
N LYS A 62 -0.63 0.22 -14.65
CA LYS A 62 0.07 1.06 -15.63
C LYS A 62 1.10 0.27 -16.44
N ALA A 63 1.76 -0.72 -15.84
CA ALA A 63 2.73 -1.58 -16.53
C ALA A 63 2.05 -2.54 -17.52
N GLN A 64 0.85 -3.05 -17.18
CA GLN A 64 0.04 -3.88 -18.08
C GLN A 64 -0.60 -3.10 -19.24
N SER A 65 -0.77 -1.79 -19.08
CA SER A 65 -1.37 -0.91 -20.09
C SER A 65 -0.35 -0.34 -21.09
N ARG A 66 0.91 -0.78 -21.02
CA ARG A 66 2.01 -0.40 -21.91
C ARG A 66 2.32 -1.55 -22.85
#